data_AF-A0A522VHZ2-F1
#
_entry.id   AF-A0A522VHZ2-F1
#
_cell.length_a   1.000
_cell.length_b   1.000
_cell.length_c   1.000
_cell.angle_alpha   90.00
_cell.angle_beta   90.00
_cell.angle_gamma   90.00
#
_symmetry.space_group_name_H-M   'P 1'
#
loop_
_entity.id
_entity.type
_entity.pdbx_description
1 polymer ?
#
loop_
_entity_poly.entity_id
_entity_poly.type
_entity_poly.pdbx_seq_one_letter_code
_entity_poly.pdbx_strand_id
1 'polypeptide(L)'
;ATMVDTAHLSSLDSFPYRHRVAEVMSYPLLIGPESLTLGETSRLLSDARVSALVVVDDDGHPTGMLTERDLVNAIAHRGKAALDLWVRDVMSRPVHTVSASAFVHVAIGRMARLSIRHLVVVDEDRKAVGMITGRALLQLRSRETTLLADGVATSQTAFDLYRVKLALPELARHLLDEEVGVLTVSALIAATLREMTARAGELAFQSMADDGWGKPLAPWCLLILGSAGRGETLLGGDQDHALVWKGGQEHAPWFLEFGKRISRLLADSGIPLCKGKVMAGEPDWCRPLDDWKHEIDRWVNLPEHQTLLNVDIFFDFSAVLGAHELARELKSFAVATAAASPLFLQLLAQEVQRAEPPLGVLGGILTDEGRVSVKQFGLLPFVNAARVMALRNRLKETGTAERLRELMRLGHVSETDGLEMLEYYEVFMKLLLDQQLCDLAQNGPASSKIDPARLRRAVQNRLKSGFRHLTVVKAMVAHSLSS
;
A
#
# COMPACT_ATOMS: atom_id res chain seq x y z
N ALA A 1 38.46 7.60 22.68
CA ALA A 1 37.09 8.10 22.59
C ALA A 1 36.62 7.90 21.16
N THR A 2 35.92 6.81 20.88
CA THR A 2 35.40 6.51 19.55
C THR A 2 34.23 7.46 19.30
N MET A 3 34.33 8.30 18.27
CA MET A 3 33.25 9.17 17.83
C MET A 3 32.05 8.30 17.44
N VAL A 4 30.93 8.48 18.14
CA VAL A 4 29.65 7.89 17.76
C VAL A 4 29.23 8.57 16.46
N ASP A 5 29.03 7.77 15.42
CA ASP A 5 28.57 8.21 14.10
C ASP A 5 27.16 8.81 14.23
N THR A 6 27.07 10.13 14.11
CA THR A 6 25.81 10.88 14.25
C THR A 6 24.82 10.62 13.11
N ALA A 7 25.26 10.08 11.97
CA ALA A 7 24.37 9.69 10.88
C ALA A 7 23.55 8.42 11.22
N HIS A 8 24.04 7.61 12.15
CA HIS A 8 23.35 6.40 12.62
C HIS A 8 22.28 6.69 13.67
N LEU A 9 22.35 7.85 14.34
CA LEU A 9 21.37 8.34 15.32
C LEU A 9 20.12 8.94 14.63
N SER A 10 20.26 9.48 13.42
CA SER A 10 19.16 10.02 12.62
C SER A 10 18.24 8.96 11.99
N SER A 11 18.67 7.68 11.97
CA SER A 11 17.86 6.54 11.51
C SER A 11 17.20 5.78 12.67
N LEU A 12 17.29 6.28 13.90
CA LEU A 12 16.73 5.60 15.06
C LEU A 12 15.25 5.91 15.17
N ASP A 13 14.47 4.87 14.95
CA ASP A 13 13.12 4.73 15.42
C ASP A 13 12.95 5.34 16.83
N SER A 14 12.21 6.44 16.94
CA SER A 14 12.14 7.25 18.17
C SER A 14 11.21 6.65 19.23
N PHE A 15 10.30 5.77 18.84
CA PHE A 15 9.28 5.18 19.72
C PHE A 15 9.86 4.41 20.92
N PRO A 16 10.89 3.54 20.77
CA PRO A 16 11.49 2.83 21.90
C PRO A 16 12.09 3.76 22.96
N TYR A 17 12.38 5.00 22.57
CA TYR A 17 12.98 6.02 23.43
C TYR A 17 11.95 6.97 24.05
N ARG A 18 10.68 6.92 23.62
CA ARG A 18 9.61 7.82 24.10
C ARG A 18 8.54 7.12 24.95
N HIS A 19 8.36 5.81 24.78
CA HIS A 19 7.31 5.05 25.48
C HIS A 19 7.85 4.20 26.63
N ARG A 20 7.08 4.12 27.72
CA ARG A 20 7.36 3.21 28.83
C ARG A 20 6.81 1.82 28.56
N VAL A 21 7.42 0.80 29.15
CA VAL A 21 6.99 -0.60 29.05
C VAL A 21 5.55 -0.78 29.56
N ALA A 22 5.17 -0.07 30.63
CA ALA A 22 3.80 -0.10 31.17
C ALA A 22 2.72 0.32 30.16
N GLU A 23 3.05 1.21 29.21
CA GLU A 23 2.12 1.71 28.18
C GLU A 23 1.86 0.67 27.07
N VAL A 24 2.73 -0.34 27.00
CA VAL A 24 2.90 -1.23 25.84
C VAL A 24 2.68 -2.70 26.21
N MET A 25 2.86 -3.05 27.48
CA MET A 25 2.73 -4.42 27.96
C MET A 25 1.30 -4.98 27.78
N SER A 26 1.21 -6.29 27.62
CA SER A 26 -0.05 -7.01 27.64
C SER A 26 -0.51 -7.24 29.08
N TYR A 27 -1.81 -6.99 29.32
CA TYR A 27 -2.54 -7.18 30.58
C TYR A 27 -4.01 -7.54 30.26
N PRO A 28 -4.69 -8.42 31.03
CA PRO A 28 -4.24 -9.09 32.25
C PRO A 28 -3.22 -10.21 32.00
N LEU A 29 -2.24 -10.32 32.90
CA LEU A 29 -1.27 -11.41 32.91
C LEU A 29 -1.91 -12.66 33.53
N LEU A 30 -1.85 -13.80 32.85
CA LEU A 30 -2.25 -15.05 33.48
C LEU A 30 -1.12 -15.51 34.42
N ILE A 31 -1.44 -15.52 35.71
CA ILE A 31 -0.55 -15.95 36.78
C ILE A 31 -1.09 -17.22 37.45
N GLY A 32 -0.20 -18.08 37.95
CA GLY A 32 -0.60 -19.30 38.65
C GLY A 32 0.53 -19.89 39.49
N PRO A 33 0.21 -20.79 40.44
CA PRO A 33 1.20 -21.42 41.30
C PRO A 33 1.98 -22.51 40.56
N GLU A 34 3.18 -22.81 41.05
CA GLU A 34 4.06 -23.84 40.46
C GLU A 34 3.51 -25.28 40.59
N SER A 35 2.49 -25.46 41.42
CA SER A 35 1.80 -26.74 41.69
C SER A 35 0.75 -27.11 40.65
N LEU A 36 0.39 -26.21 39.72
CA LEU A 36 -0.51 -26.53 38.62
C LEU A 36 0.07 -27.66 37.77
N THR A 37 -0.81 -28.48 37.20
CA THR A 37 -0.43 -29.45 36.17
C THR A 37 -0.38 -28.81 34.78
N LEU A 38 0.32 -29.44 33.84
CA LEU A 38 0.31 -29.02 32.43
C LEU A 38 -1.09 -29.10 31.82
N GLY A 39 -1.91 -30.08 32.21
CA GLY A 39 -3.30 -30.21 31.77
C GLY A 39 -4.20 -29.09 32.28
N GLU A 40 -4.07 -28.69 33.55
CA GLU A 40 -4.78 -27.53 34.09
C GLU A 40 -4.32 -26.23 33.43
N THR A 41 -3.00 -26.08 33.26
CA THR A 41 -2.42 -24.91 32.60
C THR A 41 -2.90 -24.78 31.16
N SER A 42 -2.95 -25.88 30.40
CA SER A 42 -3.45 -25.87 29.02
C SER A 42 -4.91 -25.40 28.94
N ARG A 43 -5.76 -25.74 29.91
CA ARG A 43 -7.15 -25.23 29.97
C ARG A 43 -7.18 -23.74 30.28
N LEU A 44 -6.43 -23.31 31.30
CA LEU A 44 -6.34 -21.89 31.66
C LEU A 44 -5.85 -21.01 30.50
N LEU A 45 -4.84 -21.47 29.76
CA LEU A 45 -4.33 -20.78 28.57
C LEU A 45 -5.40 -20.69 27.47
N SER A 46 -6.10 -21.79 27.20
CA SER A 46 -7.18 -21.86 26.20
C SER A 46 -8.35 -20.94 26.56
N ASP A 47 -8.81 -21.00 27.81
CA ASP A 47 -9.95 -20.21 28.30
C ASP A 47 -9.63 -18.71 28.32
N ALA A 48 -8.42 -18.35 28.77
CA ALA A 48 -7.96 -16.97 28.79
C ALA A 48 -7.49 -16.45 27.42
N ARG A 49 -7.38 -17.32 26.39
CA ARG A 49 -6.84 -17.01 25.05
C ARG A 49 -5.44 -16.37 25.10
N VAL A 50 -4.58 -16.84 26.01
CA VAL A 50 -3.19 -16.39 26.15
C VAL A 50 -2.23 -17.55 25.95
N SER A 51 -0.99 -17.25 25.54
CA SER A 51 -0.01 -18.26 25.11
C SER A 51 1.07 -18.57 26.16
N ALA A 52 1.00 -17.95 27.34
CA ALA A 52 1.95 -18.16 28.42
C ALA A 52 1.33 -17.96 29.81
N LEU A 53 1.84 -18.73 30.78
CA LEU A 53 1.58 -18.62 32.20
C LEU A 53 2.85 -18.10 32.89
N VAL A 54 2.71 -17.06 33.72
CA VAL A 54 3.79 -16.63 34.62
C VAL A 54 3.56 -17.25 35.99
N VAL A 55 4.57 -17.94 36.50
CA VAL A 55 4.53 -18.56 37.81
C VAL A 55 5.08 -17.56 38.82
N VAL A 56 4.33 -17.33 39.89
CA VAL A 56 4.67 -16.39 40.95
C VAL A 56 4.76 -17.08 42.31
N ASP A 57 5.52 -16.51 43.24
CA ASP A 57 5.47 -16.89 44.66
C ASP A 57 4.27 -16.25 45.39
N ASP A 58 4.13 -16.53 46.68
CA ASP A 58 3.04 -16.02 47.53
C ASP A 58 3.04 -14.48 47.65
N ASP A 59 4.20 -13.85 47.44
CA ASP A 59 4.38 -12.40 47.47
C ASP A 59 4.14 -11.74 46.09
N GLY A 60 3.95 -12.54 45.03
CA GLY A 60 3.70 -12.09 43.66
C GLY A 60 4.93 -11.91 42.79
N HIS A 61 6.12 -12.34 43.22
CA HIS A 61 7.34 -12.27 42.43
C HIS A 61 7.41 -13.40 41.40
N PRO A 62 7.84 -13.12 40.15
CA PRO A 62 7.92 -14.14 39.12
C PRO A 62 9.05 -15.15 39.38
N THR A 63 8.69 -16.42 39.57
CA THR A 63 9.58 -17.55 39.87
C THR A 63 9.74 -18.54 38.71
N GLY A 64 8.88 -18.47 37.70
CA GLY A 64 8.96 -19.28 36.49
C GLY A 64 8.06 -18.79 35.36
N MET A 65 8.22 -19.35 34.16
CA MET A 65 7.32 -19.09 33.03
C MET A 65 7.14 -20.35 32.20
N LEU A 66 5.92 -20.60 31.75
CA LEU A 66 5.56 -21.72 30.88
C LEU A 66 4.82 -21.17 29.65
N THR A 67 5.21 -21.61 28.45
CA THR A 67 4.58 -21.23 27.18
C THR A 67 3.88 -22.41 26.50
N GLU A 68 3.01 -22.14 25.53
CA GLU A 68 2.42 -23.17 24.67
C GLU A 68 3.47 -24.08 24.02
N ARG A 69 4.64 -23.53 23.67
CA ARG A 69 5.74 -24.31 23.10
C ARG A 69 6.27 -25.35 24.10
N ASP A 70 6.35 -24.98 25.37
CA ASP A 70 6.83 -25.89 26.42
C ASP A 70 5.84 -27.03 26.63
N LEU A 71 4.52 -26.74 26.57
CA LEU A 71 3.46 -27.75 26.58
C LEU A 71 3.56 -28.71 25.38
N VAL A 72 3.67 -28.17 24.15
CA VAL A 72 3.80 -28.98 22.94
C VAL A 72 5.04 -29.85 22.98
N ASN A 73 6.17 -29.32 23.43
CA ASN A 73 7.42 -30.08 23.58
C ASN A 73 7.27 -31.20 24.62
N ALA A 74 6.65 -30.91 25.77
CA ALA A 74 6.42 -31.92 26.81
C ALA A 74 5.54 -33.07 26.30
N ILE A 75 4.46 -32.75 25.56
CA ILE A 75 3.56 -33.72 24.94
C ILE A 75 4.29 -34.52 23.86
N ALA A 76 5.11 -33.88 23.02
CA ALA A 76 5.86 -34.55 21.97
C ALA A 76 6.82 -35.62 22.53
N HIS A 77 7.40 -35.39 23.71
CA HIS A 77 8.34 -36.34 24.32
C HIS A 77 7.67 -37.40 25.21
N ARG A 78 6.55 -37.09 25.86
CA ARG A 78 5.94 -37.94 26.89
C ARG A 78 4.49 -38.37 26.61
N GLY A 79 3.93 -37.95 25.47
CA GLY A 79 2.55 -38.25 25.09
C GLY A 79 1.54 -37.72 26.11
N LYS A 80 0.43 -38.45 26.30
CA LYS A 80 -0.66 -38.07 27.20
C LYS A 80 -0.20 -37.86 28.66
N ALA A 81 0.79 -38.62 29.12
CA ALA A 81 1.32 -38.53 30.48
C ALA A 81 1.98 -37.18 30.78
N ALA A 82 2.33 -36.39 29.76
CA ALA A 82 2.82 -35.03 29.95
C ALA A 82 1.82 -34.13 30.69
N LEU A 83 0.52 -34.37 30.51
CA LEU A 83 -0.53 -33.51 31.10
C LEU A 83 -0.59 -33.60 32.63
N ASP A 84 -0.06 -34.67 33.21
CA ASP A 84 -0.03 -34.90 34.66
C ASP A 84 1.24 -34.31 35.32
N LEU A 85 2.19 -33.79 34.53
CA LEU A 85 3.40 -33.14 35.07
C LEU A 85 3.05 -31.80 35.72
N TRP A 86 3.77 -31.46 36.79
CA TRP A 86 3.64 -30.14 37.40
C TRP A 86 4.39 -29.09 36.59
N VAL A 87 3.88 -27.86 36.62
CA VAL A 87 4.50 -26.70 35.97
C VAL A 87 5.92 -26.49 36.47
N ARG A 88 6.18 -26.68 37.78
CA ARG A 88 7.52 -26.57 38.37
C ARG A 88 8.58 -27.46 37.70
N ASP A 89 8.17 -28.58 37.10
CA ASP A 89 9.08 -29.56 36.50
C ASP A 89 9.46 -29.18 35.06
N VAL A 90 8.73 -28.25 34.44
CA VAL A 90 8.82 -27.94 33.00
C VAL A 90 9.08 -26.46 32.72
N MET A 91 8.71 -25.57 33.65
CA MET A 91 8.83 -24.13 33.44
C MET A 91 10.28 -23.64 33.31
N SER A 92 10.45 -22.58 32.54
CA SER A 92 11.75 -21.94 32.35
C SER A 92 12.13 -21.09 33.56
N ARG A 93 13.40 -21.20 33.97
CA ARG A 93 14.04 -20.42 35.05
C ARG A 93 15.47 -20.01 34.61
N PRO A 94 15.98 -18.83 34.99
CA PRO A 94 15.30 -17.74 35.72
C PRO A 94 14.35 -16.93 34.82
N VAL A 95 13.33 -16.29 35.41
CA VAL A 95 12.43 -15.40 34.64
C VAL A 95 13.14 -14.10 34.31
N HIS A 96 13.25 -13.79 33.02
CA HIS A 96 13.80 -12.53 32.58
C HIS A 96 12.75 -11.42 32.67
N THR A 97 13.05 -10.41 33.49
CA THR A 97 12.13 -9.30 33.79
C THR A 97 12.59 -7.96 33.23
N VAL A 98 11.65 -7.02 33.09
CA VAL A 98 11.89 -5.59 32.84
C VAL A 98 10.96 -4.75 33.73
N SER A 99 11.41 -3.57 34.15
CA SER A 99 10.57 -2.66 34.95
C SER A 99 9.44 -2.08 34.09
N ALA A 100 8.24 -1.94 34.67
CA ALA A 100 7.10 -1.22 34.08
C ALA A 100 7.46 0.24 33.73
N SER A 101 8.29 0.88 34.55
CA SER A 101 8.77 2.25 34.33
C SER A 101 9.98 2.33 33.39
N ALA A 102 10.49 1.22 32.86
CA ALA A 102 11.57 1.27 31.86
C ALA A 102 11.06 1.79 30.51
N PHE A 103 11.95 2.38 29.72
CA PHE A 103 11.64 2.68 28.32
C PHE A 103 11.66 1.41 27.46
N VAL A 104 10.88 1.40 26.38
CA VAL A 104 10.75 0.25 25.48
C VAL A 104 12.08 -0.19 24.85
N HIS A 105 13.02 0.71 24.55
CA HIS A 105 14.34 0.34 24.02
C HIS A 105 15.12 -0.58 24.97
N VAL A 106 14.91 -0.44 26.28
CA VAL A 106 15.52 -1.30 27.30
C VAL A 106 14.99 -2.72 27.17
N ALA A 107 13.69 -2.88 26.92
CA ALA A 107 13.07 -4.19 26.68
C ALA A 107 13.58 -4.81 25.37
N ILE A 108 13.65 -4.04 24.27
CA ILE A 108 14.18 -4.48 22.97
C ILE A 108 15.63 -4.94 23.09
N GLY A 109 16.49 -4.10 23.69
CA GLY A 109 17.91 -4.43 23.87
C GLY A 109 18.10 -5.68 24.74
N ARG A 110 17.28 -5.87 25.79
CA ARG A 110 17.31 -7.09 26.61
C ARG A 110 16.86 -8.32 25.82
N MET A 111 15.78 -8.23 25.06
CA MET A 111 15.28 -9.32 24.22
C MET A 111 16.33 -9.75 23.18
N ALA A 112 16.95 -8.79 22.49
CA ALA A 112 18.01 -9.04 21.52
C ALA A 112 19.24 -9.69 22.16
N ARG A 113 19.74 -9.13 23.27
CA ARG A 113 20.92 -9.64 23.99
C ARG A 113 20.74 -11.05 24.52
N LEU A 114 19.54 -11.37 25.04
CA LEU A 114 19.24 -12.67 25.63
C LEU A 114 18.69 -13.67 24.60
N SER A 115 18.47 -13.25 23.34
CA SER A 115 17.81 -14.05 22.30
C SER A 115 16.44 -14.61 22.73
N ILE A 116 15.69 -13.81 23.50
CA ILE A 116 14.35 -14.16 24.01
C ILE A 116 13.29 -13.23 23.44
N ARG A 117 12.05 -13.71 23.38
CA ARG A 117 10.92 -12.99 22.75
C ARG A 117 9.92 -12.42 23.74
N HIS A 118 10.11 -12.67 25.04
CA HIS A 118 9.18 -12.33 26.11
C HIS A 118 9.98 -11.84 27.31
N LEU A 119 9.50 -10.78 27.97
CA LEU A 119 9.97 -10.33 29.26
C LEU A 119 8.76 -10.13 30.17
N VAL A 120 8.85 -10.65 31.40
CA VAL A 120 7.85 -10.35 32.42
C VAL A 120 8.06 -8.91 32.90
N VAL A 121 6.99 -8.14 32.93
CA VAL A 121 7.01 -6.77 33.41
C VAL A 121 6.74 -6.77 34.90
N VAL A 122 7.59 -6.07 35.66
CA VAL A 122 7.46 -5.96 37.12
C VAL A 122 7.33 -4.52 37.58
N ASP A 123 6.66 -4.32 38.71
CA ASP A 123 6.59 -3.02 39.40
C ASP A 123 7.84 -2.73 40.25
N GLU A 124 7.77 -1.68 41.08
CA GLU A 124 8.84 -1.27 41.98
C GLU A 124 9.12 -2.32 43.08
N ASP A 125 8.10 -3.06 43.51
CA ASP A 125 8.18 -4.15 44.48
C ASP A 125 8.56 -5.49 43.83
N ARG A 126 8.96 -5.49 42.54
CA ARG A 126 9.36 -6.68 41.77
C ARG A 126 8.22 -7.69 41.51
N LYS A 127 6.96 -7.31 41.73
CA LYS A 127 5.79 -8.17 41.47
C LYS A 127 5.46 -8.18 39.99
N ALA A 128 4.97 -9.31 39.48
CA ALA A 128 4.60 -9.43 38.07
C ALA A 128 3.31 -8.65 37.77
N VAL A 129 3.40 -7.64 36.90
CA VAL A 129 2.28 -6.75 36.54
C VAL A 129 1.88 -6.83 35.06
N GLY A 130 2.67 -7.51 34.23
CA GLY A 130 2.37 -7.68 32.81
C GLY A 130 3.43 -8.48 32.07
N MET A 131 3.30 -8.53 30.75
CA MET A 131 4.31 -9.13 29.87
C MET A 131 4.50 -8.28 28.63
N ILE A 132 5.75 -8.10 28.20
CA ILE A 132 6.07 -7.47 26.91
C ILE A 132 6.67 -8.52 25.98
N THR A 133 6.17 -8.56 24.74
CA THR A 133 6.58 -9.55 23.73
C THR A 133 7.06 -8.87 22.46
N GLY A 134 7.90 -9.54 21.68
CA GLY A 134 8.29 -9.06 20.34
C GLY A 134 7.10 -8.82 19.43
N ARG A 135 6.02 -9.62 19.54
CA ARG A 135 4.77 -9.40 18.82
C ARG A 135 4.05 -8.14 19.30
N ALA A 136 3.95 -7.88 20.60
CA ALA A 136 3.32 -6.66 21.12
C ALA A 136 4.05 -5.40 20.64
N LEU A 137 5.38 -5.46 20.59
CA LEU A 137 6.20 -4.41 19.99
C LEU A 137 5.91 -4.20 18.50
N LEU A 138 5.76 -5.29 17.72
CA LEU A 138 5.37 -5.22 16.31
C LEU A 138 3.91 -4.76 16.10
N GLN A 139 2.98 -5.13 16.99
CA GLN A 139 1.58 -4.71 16.92
C GLN A 139 1.42 -3.22 17.21
N LEU A 140 2.26 -2.66 18.08
CA LEU A 140 2.30 -1.21 18.31
C LEU A 140 2.95 -0.45 17.18
N ARG A 141 3.90 -1.08 16.45
CA ARG A 141 4.39 -0.59 15.14
C ARG A 141 3.29 -0.59 14.08
N SER A 142 2.35 -1.53 14.19
CA SER A 142 1.36 -1.78 13.15
C SER A 142 -0.03 -1.24 13.45
N ARG A 143 -0.24 -0.49 14.55
CA ARG A 143 -1.58 0.04 14.86
C ARG A 143 -2.14 0.92 13.74
N GLU A 144 -1.35 1.71 13.03
CA GLU A 144 -1.90 2.59 11.99
C GLU A 144 -2.09 1.87 10.64
N THR A 145 -1.21 0.92 10.28
CA THR A 145 -1.28 0.18 9.00
C THR A 145 -2.13 -1.08 9.06
N THR A 146 -2.11 -1.84 10.17
CA THR A 146 -2.96 -3.02 10.37
C THR A 146 -4.41 -2.63 10.63
N LEU A 147 -4.70 -1.51 11.29
CA LEU A 147 -6.09 -1.03 11.43
C LEU A 147 -6.73 -0.63 10.09
N LEU A 148 -5.94 -0.19 9.10
CA LEU A 148 -6.45 0.07 7.75
C LEU A 148 -6.74 -1.22 7.00
N ALA A 149 -5.79 -2.17 6.97
CA ALA A 149 -5.97 -3.45 6.28
C ALA A 149 -7.10 -4.29 6.92
N ASP A 150 -7.11 -4.43 8.25
CA ASP A 150 -8.21 -5.09 8.98
C ASP A 150 -9.51 -4.28 8.85
N GLY A 151 -9.42 -2.96 8.81
CA GLY A 151 -10.57 -2.06 8.63
C GLY A 151 -11.27 -2.27 7.29
N VAL A 152 -10.51 -2.41 6.19
CA VAL A 152 -11.08 -2.72 4.87
C VAL A 152 -11.70 -4.12 4.86
N ALA A 153 -10.94 -5.13 5.30
CA ALA A 153 -11.41 -6.52 5.27
C ALA A 153 -12.69 -6.75 6.10
N THR A 154 -12.88 -6.01 7.20
CA THR A 154 -14.05 -6.15 8.08
C THR A 154 -15.20 -5.20 7.75
N SER A 155 -15.00 -4.22 6.85
CA SER A 155 -15.99 -3.20 6.49
C SER A 155 -17.29 -3.83 5.99
N GLN A 156 -18.45 -3.46 6.54
CA GLN A 156 -19.76 -3.95 6.08
C GLN A 156 -20.55 -2.90 5.30
N THR A 157 -20.10 -1.64 5.36
CA THR A 157 -20.81 -0.49 4.78
C THR A 157 -19.85 0.48 4.10
N ALA A 158 -20.38 1.37 3.25
CA ALA A 158 -19.61 2.48 2.68
C ALA A 158 -19.04 3.41 3.77
N PHE A 159 -19.73 3.54 4.91
CA PHE A 159 -19.24 4.34 6.04
C PHE A 159 -18.00 3.71 6.69
N ASP A 160 -17.91 2.38 6.75
CA ASP A 160 -16.70 1.71 7.26
C ASP A 160 -15.50 1.99 6.36
N LEU A 161 -15.70 1.89 5.05
CA LEU A 161 -14.69 2.23 4.05
C LEU A 161 -14.32 3.73 4.09
N TYR A 162 -15.29 4.62 4.33
CA TYR A 162 -15.02 6.04 4.53
C TYR A 162 -14.08 6.30 5.71
N ARG A 163 -14.22 5.57 6.83
CA ARG A 163 -13.31 5.68 7.97
C ARG A 163 -11.88 5.27 7.63
N VAL A 164 -11.70 4.23 6.81
CA VAL A 164 -10.39 3.84 6.27
C VAL A 164 -9.81 4.97 5.43
N LYS A 165 -10.59 5.53 4.49
CA LYS A 165 -10.16 6.64 3.63
C LYS A 165 -9.76 7.87 4.43
N LEU A 166 -10.48 8.19 5.50
CA LEU A 166 -10.19 9.33 6.38
C LEU A 166 -8.88 9.17 7.16
N ALA A 167 -8.44 7.94 7.44
CA ALA A 167 -7.20 7.68 8.16
C ALA A 167 -5.95 7.71 7.25
N LEU A 168 -6.10 7.59 5.92
CA LEU A 168 -4.99 7.58 4.96
C LEU A 168 -4.11 8.84 4.99
N PRO A 169 -4.63 10.08 5.04
CA PRO A 169 -3.80 11.28 5.09
C PRO A 169 -2.88 11.30 6.32
N GLU A 170 -3.40 10.91 7.49
CA GLU A 170 -2.63 10.93 8.73
C GLU A 170 -1.53 9.88 8.72
N LEU A 171 -1.83 8.67 8.24
CA LEU A 171 -0.81 7.64 8.04
C LEU A 171 0.26 8.11 7.03
N ALA A 172 -0.14 8.66 5.89
CA ALA A 172 0.81 9.15 4.89
C ALA A 172 1.73 10.24 5.46
N ARG A 173 1.19 11.14 6.29
CA ARG A 173 1.95 12.17 7.00
C ARG A 173 2.96 11.53 7.96
N HIS A 174 2.55 10.60 8.81
CA HIS A 174 3.46 9.91 9.74
C HIS A 174 4.58 9.19 9.00
N LEU A 175 4.29 8.46 7.92
CA LEU A 175 5.32 7.76 7.15
C LEU A 175 6.33 8.74 6.51
N LEU A 176 5.86 9.89 6.01
CA LEU A 176 6.76 10.91 5.48
C LEU A 176 7.60 11.59 6.57
N ASP A 177 7.04 11.81 7.76
CA ASP A 177 7.76 12.35 8.93
C ASP A 177 8.84 11.36 9.43
N GLU A 178 8.65 10.05 9.21
CA GLU A 178 9.62 8.98 9.42
C GLU A 178 10.61 8.79 8.26
N GLU A 179 10.63 9.71 7.29
CA GLU A 179 11.51 9.68 6.11
C GLU A 179 11.31 8.45 5.20
N VAL A 180 10.13 7.80 5.27
CA VAL A 180 9.77 6.74 4.32
C VAL A 180 9.65 7.34 2.91
N GLY A 181 10.27 6.68 1.94
CA GLY A 181 10.29 7.11 0.54
C GLY A 181 8.87 7.26 -0.04
N VAL A 182 8.66 8.32 -0.83
CA VAL A 182 7.32 8.65 -1.34
C VAL A 182 6.70 7.55 -2.21
N LEU A 183 7.51 6.80 -2.96
CA LEU A 183 7.02 5.68 -3.78
C LEU A 183 6.42 4.58 -2.90
N THR A 184 7.02 4.32 -1.73
CA THR A 184 6.49 3.37 -0.76
C THR A 184 5.18 3.88 -0.16
N VAL A 185 5.10 5.16 0.18
CA VAL A 185 3.87 5.77 0.70
C VAL A 185 2.75 5.75 -0.35
N SER A 186 3.04 6.07 -1.61
CA SER A 186 2.05 6.01 -2.70
C SER A 186 1.61 4.58 -2.99
N ALA A 187 2.53 3.61 -2.94
CA ALA A 187 2.20 2.20 -3.10
C ALA A 187 1.25 1.71 -2.00
N LEU A 188 1.44 2.18 -0.76
CA LEU A 188 0.53 1.90 0.34
C LEU A 188 -0.86 2.50 0.09
N ILE A 189 -0.94 3.79 -0.27
CA ILE A 189 -2.21 4.45 -0.59
C ILE A 189 -2.93 3.69 -1.71
N ALA A 190 -2.22 3.33 -2.77
CA ALA A 190 -2.77 2.59 -3.90
C ALA A 190 -3.23 1.18 -3.52
N ALA A 191 -2.49 0.49 -2.66
CA ALA A 191 -2.87 -0.83 -2.14
C ALA A 191 -4.16 -0.74 -1.31
N THR A 192 -4.28 0.26 -0.41
CA THR A 192 -5.50 0.47 0.36
C THR A 192 -6.68 0.80 -0.55
N LEU A 193 -6.53 1.68 -1.56
CA LEU A 193 -7.61 1.96 -2.51
C LEU A 193 -8.01 0.70 -3.30
N ARG A 194 -7.05 -0.14 -3.69
CA ARG A 194 -7.33 -1.42 -4.35
C ARG A 194 -8.16 -2.35 -3.47
N GLU A 195 -7.79 -2.48 -2.20
CA GLU A 195 -8.54 -3.29 -1.23
C GLU A 195 -9.95 -2.71 -1.00
N MET A 196 -10.08 -1.38 -0.90
CA MET A 196 -11.39 -0.72 -0.80
C MET A 196 -12.27 -1.00 -2.04
N THR A 197 -11.68 -0.97 -3.25
CA THR A 197 -12.38 -1.33 -4.50
C THR A 197 -12.80 -2.80 -4.50
N ALA A 198 -11.94 -3.72 -4.02
CA ALA A 198 -12.30 -5.13 -3.87
C ALA A 198 -13.49 -5.29 -2.91
N ARG A 199 -13.41 -4.65 -1.75
CA ARG A 199 -14.45 -4.73 -0.73
C ARG A 199 -15.77 -4.13 -1.20
N ALA A 200 -15.74 -3.00 -1.91
CA ALA A 200 -16.92 -2.44 -2.55
C ALA A 200 -17.53 -3.42 -3.57
N GLY A 201 -16.71 -4.17 -4.31
CA GLY A 201 -17.14 -5.27 -5.16
C GLY A 201 -17.85 -6.39 -4.39
N GLU A 202 -17.29 -6.82 -3.26
CA GLU A 202 -17.92 -7.85 -2.42
C GLU A 202 -19.27 -7.39 -1.84
N LEU A 203 -19.33 -6.15 -1.34
CA LEU A 203 -20.56 -5.56 -0.79
C LEU A 203 -21.63 -5.37 -1.88
N ALA A 204 -21.24 -4.91 -3.07
CA ALA A 204 -22.14 -4.81 -4.21
C ALA A 204 -22.68 -6.19 -4.63
N PHE A 205 -21.83 -7.22 -4.61
CA PHE A 205 -22.22 -8.58 -4.95
C PHE A 205 -23.25 -9.13 -3.97
N GLN A 206 -23.02 -8.94 -2.67
CA GLN A 206 -23.98 -9.33 -1.63
C GLN A 206 -25.32 -8.61 -1.79
N SER A 207 -25.28 -7.29 -1.97
CA SER A 207 -26.49 -6.47 -2.14
C SER A 207 -27.28 -6.86 -3.40
N MET A 208 -26.62 -7.21 -4.50
CA MET A 208 -27.30 -7.71 -5.71
C MET A 208 -27.96 -9.06 -5.50
N ALA A 209 -27.31 -9.96 -4.74
CA ALA A 209 -27.89 -11.25 -4.40
C ALA A 209 -29.16 -11.08 -3.57
N ASP A 210 -29.15 -10.17 -2.60
CA ASP A 210 -30.31 -9.85 -1.75
C ASP A 210 -31.48 -9.27 -2.58
N ASP A 211 -31.17 -8.48 -3.61
CA ASP A 211 -32.16 -7.91 -4.54
C ASP A 211 -32.62 -8.89 -5.64
N GLY A 212 -32.19 -10.16 -5.59
CA GLY A 212 -32.66 -11.21 -6.50
C GLY A 212 -32.02 -11.21 -7.89
N TRP A 213 -30.89 -10.51 -8.09
CA TRP A 213 -30.16 -10.53 -9.37
C TRP A 213 -29.47 -11.87 -9.67
N GLY A 214 -29.34 -12.74 -8.67
CA GLY A 214 -28.63 -14.01 -8.79
C GLY A 214 -27.11 -13.85 -8.93
N LYS A 215 -26.42 -14.92 -9.32
CA LYS A 215 -24.96 -14.96 -9.50
C LYS A 215 -24.61 -14.92 -11.00
N PRO A 216 -23.51 -14.26 -11.39
CA PRO A 216 -23.04 -14.30 -12.76
C PRO A 216 -22.58 -15.73 -13.09
N LEU A 217 -22.98 -16.23 -14.27
CA LEU A 217 -22.64 -17.59 -14.72
C LEU A 217 -21.23 -17.67 -15.34
N ALA A 218 -20.63 -16.51 -15.62
CA ALA A 218 -19.34 -16.34 -16.27
C ALA A 218 -18.22 -15.99 -15.27
N PRO A 219 -16.99 -16.52 -15.43
CA PRO A 219 -15.82 -15.95 -14.80
C PRO A 219 -15.66 -14.47 -15.16
N TRP A 220 -15.37 -13.63 -14.17
CA TRP A 220 -15.25 -12.18 -14.32
C TRP A 220 -14.14 -11.64 -13.44
N CYS A 221 -13.59 -10.48 -13.79
CA CYS A 221 -12.58 -9.77 -13.02
C CYS A 221 -12.91 -8.28 -12.97
N LEU A 222 -12.89 -7.71 -11.76
CA LEU A 222 -12.85 -6.28 -11.52
C LEU A 222 -11.40 -5.79 -11.59
N LEU A 223 -11.19 -4.69 -12.28
CA LEU A 223 -9.91 -4.05 -12.52
C LEU A 223 -9.92 -2.65 -11.90
N ILE A 224 -8.77 -2.24 -11.35
CA ILE A 224 -8.49 -0.84 -10.99
C ILE A 224 -7.50 -0.28 -12.00
N LEU A 225 -7.72 0.93 -12.48
CA LEU A 225 -7.02 1.50 -13.64
C LEU A 225 -6.14 2.69 -13.25
N GLY A 226 -5.42 3.23 -14.25
CA GLY A 226 -4.69 4.48 -14.13
C GLY A 226 -3.69 4.49 -12.97
N SER A 227 -3.61 5.62 -12.24
CA SER A 227 -2.62 5.80 -11.17
C SER A 227 -2.74 4.76 -10.04
N ALA A 228 -3.95 4.33 -9.69
CA ALA A 228 -4.15 3.32 -8.65
C ALA A 228 -3.79 1.91 -9.17
N GLY A 229 -4.08 1.63 -10.45
CA GLY A 229 -3.63 0.41 -11.13
C GLY A 229 -2.11 0.32 -11.29
N ARG A 230 -1.40 1.45 -11.39
CA ARG A 230 0.07 1.53 -11.34
C ARG A 230 0.68 1.36 -9.95
N GLY A 231 -0.09 1.56 -8.88
CA GLY A 231 0.48 1.62 -7.53
C GLY A 231 1.04 3.00 -7.13
N GLU A 232 0.62 4.05 -7.83
CA GLU A 232 1.24 5.39 -7.74
C GLU A 232 0.22 6.50 -7.45
N THR A 233 -0.98 6.13 -7.01
CA THR A 233 -2.00 7.11 -6.66
C THR A 233 -1.68 7.83 -5.36
N LEU A 234 -2.21 9.03 -5.22
CA LEU A 234 -2.07 9.86 -4.02
C LEU A 234 -3.46 10.11 -3.41
N LEU A 235 -3.57 11.08 -2.51
CA LEU A 235 -4.77 11.27 -1.70
C LEU A 235 -5.95 11.86 -2.50
N GLY A 236 -5.67 12.61 -3.57
CA GLY A 236 -6.66 13.28 -4.42
C GLY A 236 -7.15 12.50 -5.65
N GLY A 237 -6.92 11.19 -5.73
CA GLY A 237 -7.42 10.36 -6.83
C GLY A 237 -8.94 10.17 -6.80
N ASP A 238 -9.55 10.10 -7.98
CA ASP A 238 -10.90 9.58 -8.21
C ASP A 238 -10.88 8.06 -8.45
N GLN A 239 -12.06 7.48 -8.67
CA GLN A 239 -12.20 6.04 -8.93
C GLN A 239 -12.11 5.76 -10.44
N ASP A 240 -11.10 4.97 -10.84
CA ASP A 240 -10.99 4.43 -12.19
C ASP A 240 -11.03 2.89 -12.12
N HIS A 241 -12.09 2.28 -12.64
CA HIS A 241 -12.26 0.83 -12.62
C HIS A 241 -13.01 0.31 -13.84
N ALA A 242 -12.80 -0.97 -14.16
CA ALA A 242 -13.45 -1.66 -15.28
C ALA A 242 -13.80 -3.11 -14.93
N LEU A 243 -14.77 -3.66 -15.63
CA LEU A 243 -15.15 -5.07 -15.56
C LEU A 243 -14.82 -5.79 -16.86
N VAL A 244 -14.29 -7.00 -16.72
CA VAL A 244 -14.09 -7.96 -17.81
C VAL A 244 -14.68 -9.31 -17.42
N TRP A 245 -15.35 -10.00 -18.34
CA TRP A 245 -15.86 -11.36 -18.13
C TRP A 245 -15.69 -12.25 -19.36
N LYS A 246 -15.76 -13.56 -19.16
CA LYS A 246 -15.74 -14.55 -20.25
C LYS A 246 -17.16 -14.84 -20.74
N GLY A 247 -17.36 -15.00 -22.04
CA GLY A 247 -18.69 -15.23 -22.63
C GLY A 247 -19.14 -14.04 -23.47
N GLY A 248 -20.44 -13.92 -23.71
CA GLY A 248 -20.99 -12.85 -24.54
C GLY A 248 -21.65 -11.73 -23.74
N GLN A 249 -22.37 -10.89 -24.47
CA GLN A 249 -23.08 -9.71 -23.96
C GLN A 249 -24.35 -10.05 -23.15
N GLU A 250 -24.77 -11.31 -23.09
CA GLU A 250 -25.95 -11.77 -22.35
C GLU A 250 -25.92 -11.41 -20.86
N HIS A 251 -24.72 -11.26 -20.28
CA HIS A 251 -24.52 -10.89 -18.88
C HIS A 251 -24.33 -9.38 -18.66
N ALA A 252 -24.31 -8.57 -19.72
CA ALA A 252 -24.01 -7.14 -19.62
C ALA A 252 -24.94 -6.36 -18.68
N PRO A 253 -26.28 -6.59 -18.66
CA PRO A 253 -27.15 -5.89 -17.72
C PRO A 253 -26.78 -6.14 -16.26
N TRP A 254 -26.37 -7.37 -15.92
CA TRP A 254 -25.93 -7.73 -14.57
C TRP A 254 -24.62 -7.01 -14.22
N PHE A 255 -23.61 -7.07 -15.10
CA PHE A 255 -22.31 -6.43 -14.83
C PHE A 255 -22.38 -4.90 -14.80
N LEU A 256 -23.26 -4.28 -15.59
CA LEU A 256 -23.50 -2.85 -15.54
C LEU A 256 -24.12 -2.41 -14.21
N GLU A 257 -25.11 -3.16 -13.72
CA GLU A 257 -25.69 -2.88 -12.39
C GLU A 257 -24.66 -3.09 -11.28
N PHE A 258 -23.85 -4.15 -11.38
CA PHE A 258 -22.76 -4.40 -10.45
C PHE A 258 -21.76 -3.24 -10.40
N GLY A 259 -21.32 -2.78 -11.58
CA GLY A 259 -20.44 -1.62 -11.69
C GLY A 259 -21.04 -0.33 -11.12
N LYS A 260 -22.34 -0.07 -11.33
CA LYS A 260 -23.04 1.10 -10.75
C LYS A 260 -23.06 1.07 -9.22
N ARG A 261 -23.28 -0.11 -8.62
CA ARG A 261 -23.27 -0.28 -7.16
C ARG A 261 -21.89 -0.08 -6.57
N ILE A 262 -20.84 -0.62 -7.22
CA ILE A 262 -19.45 -0.36 -6.85
C ILE A 262 -19.18 1.14 -6.88
N SER A 263 -19.56 1.83 -7.97
CA SER A 263 -19.31 3.26 -8.12
C SER A 263 -19.96 4.09 -7.01
N ARG A 264 -21.21 3.76 -6.65
CA ARG A 264 -21.93 4.41 -5.56
C ARG A 264 -21.28 4.14 -4.21
N LEU A 265 -20.96 2.88 -3.90
CA LEU A 265 -20.31 2.51 -2.64
C LEU A 265 -18.98 3.25 -2.46
N LEU A 266 -18.14 3.33 -3.50
CA LEU A 266 -16.87 4.06 -3.44
C LEU A 266 -17.07 5.58 -3.29
N ALA A 267 -18.08 6.15 -3.97
CA ALA A 267 -18.45 7.55 -3.81
C ALA A 267 -18.90 7.87 -2.38
N ASP A 268 -19.78 7.04 -1.82
CA ASP A 268 -20.25 7.15 -0.44
C ASP A 268 -19.12 6.88 0.57
N SER A 269 -18.06 6.17 0.15
CA SER A 269 -16.82 5.95 0.92
C SER A 269 -15.80 7.10 0.79
N GLY A 270 -16.16 8.20 0.15
CA GLY A 270 -15.30 9.38 -0.01
C GLY A 270 -14.31 9.33 -1.18
N ILE A 271 -14.47 8.40 -2.13
CA ILE A 271 -13.69 8.35 -3.38
C ILE A 271 -14.57 8.91 -4.52
N PRO A 272 -14.32 10.13 -4.99
CA PRO A 272 -15.24 10.83 -5.90
C PRO A 272 -15.40 10.09 -7.23
N LEU A 273 -16.60 10.20 -7.82
CA LEU A 273 -16.87 9.68 -9.16
C LEU A 273 -15.91 10.32 -10.18
N CYS A 274 -15.41 9.51 -11.10
CA CYS A 274 -14.52 9.98 -12.16
C CYS A 274 -15.29 10.89 -13.13
N LYS A 275 -14.79 12.13 -13.31
CA LYS A 275 -15.38 13.11 -14.24
C LYS A 275 -15.32 12.63 -15.69
N GLY A 276 -14.31 11.82 -16.03
CA GLY A 276 -14.14 11.18 -17.33
C GLY A 276 -14.98 9.92 -17.53
N LYS A 277 -15.82 9.54 -16.56
CA LYS A 277 -16.69 8.35 -16.63
C LYS A 277 -15.93 7.03 -16.83
N VAL A 278 -14.74 6.93 -16.26
CA VAL A 278 -13.90 5.72 -16.30
C VAL A 278 -14.33 4.78 -15.16
N MET A 279 -15.52 4.20 -15.28
CA MET A 279 -16.09 3.38 -14.20
C MET A 279 -16.87 2.21 -14.78
N ALA A 280 -16.81 1.06 -14.12
CA ALA A 280 -17.49 -0.16 -14.57
C ALA A 280 -19.03 -0.07 -14.64
N GLY A 281 -19.63 0.99 -14.07
CA GLY A 281 -21.05 1.30 -14.26
C GLY A 281 -21.38 1.90 -15.63
N GLU A 282 -20.36 2.23 -16.43
CA GLU A 282 -20.45 2.80 -17.76
C GLU A 282 -20.17 1.70 -18.80
N PRO A 283 -20.96 1.59 -19.89
CA PRO A 283 -20.80 0.54 -20.90
C PRO A 283 -19.41 0.45 -21.52
N ASP A 284 -18.72 1.59 -21.64
CA ASP A 284 -17.39 1.62 -22.24
C ASP A 284 -16.33 0.91 -21.41
N TRP A 285 -16.56 0.76 -20.10
CA TRP A 285 -15.64 0.14 -19.13
C TRP A 285 -16.19 -1.17 -18.55
N CYS A 286 -17.20 -1.75 -19.19
CA CYS A 286 -17.89 -2.96 -18.74
C CYS A 286 -18.16 -3.86 -19.94
N ARG A 287 -17.20 -4.74 -20.28
CA ARG A 287 -17.24 -5.51 -21.53
C ARG A 287 -16.81 -6.97 -21.35
N PRO A 288 -17.30 -7.89 -22.20
CA PRO A 288 -16.70 -9.21 -22.32
C PRO A 288 -15.23 -9.13 -22.74
N LEU A 289 -14.46 -10.18 -22.46
CA LEU A 289 -13.03 -10.26 -22.76
C LEU A 289 -12.73 -10.07 -24.25
N ASP A 290 -13.52 -10.69 -25.13
CA ASP A 290 -13.29 -10.58 -26.57
C ASP A 290 -13.61 -9.17 -27.06
N ASP A 291 -14.67 -8.54 -26.56
CA ASP A 291 -15.01 -7.14 -26.88
C ASP A 291 -13.93 -6.17 -26.39
N TRP A 292 -13.32 -6.43 -25.23
CA TRP A 292 -12.16 -5.68 -24.76
C TRP A 292 -10.96 -5.80 -25.71
N LYS A 293 -10.68 -7.01 -26.22
CA LYS A 293 -9.62 -7.21 -27.22
C LYS A 293 -9.90 -6.45 -28.52
N HIS A 294 -11.15 -6.46 -29.01
CA HIS A 294 -11.54 -5.67 -30.18
C HIS A 294 -11.42 -4.15 -29.92
N GLU A 295 -11.77 -3.68 -28.73
CA GLU A 295 -11.60 -2.28 -28.32
C GLU A 295 -10.11 -1.88 -28.32
N ILE A 296 -9.24 -2.70 -27.73
CA ILE A 296 -7.79 -2.48 -27.75
C ILE A 296 -7.26 -2.45 -29.18
N ASP A 297 -7.67 -3.39 -30.04
CA ASP A 297 -7.25 -3.41 -31.43
C ASP A 297 -7.69 -2.13 -32.15
N ARG A 298 -8.91 -1.66 -31.92
CA ARG A 298 -9.35 -0.38 -32.46
C ARG A 298 -8.51 0.77 -31.92
N TRP A 299 -8.23 0.81 -30.61
CA TRP A 299 -7.41 1.88 -30.03
C TRP A 299 -6.01 1.96 -30.64
N VAL A 300 -5.41 0.80 -30.90
CA VAL A 300 -4.05 0.73 -31.46
C VAL A 300 -4.03 1.02 -32.96
N ASN A 301 -5.06 0.59 -33.72
CA ASN A 301 -5.08 0.70 -35.17
C ASN A 301 -5.74 1.98 -35.71
N LEU A 302 -6.65 2.58 -34.94
CA LEU A 302 -7.34 3.83 -35.27
C LEU A 302 -7.20 4.86 -34.13
N PRO A 303 -5.96 5.31 -33.84
CA PRO A 303 -5.70 6.20 -32.72
C PRO A 303 -6.25 7.62 -32.96
N GLU A 304 -7.28 7.98 -32.20
CA GLU A 304 -7.81 9.35 -32.07
C GLU A 304 -7.36 9.97 -30.73
N HIS A 305 -7.56 11.28 -30.53
CA HIS A 305 -7.13 11.94 -29.29
C HIS A 305 -7.75 11.29 -28.02
N GLN A 306 -9.05 10.99 -28.05
CA GLN A 306 -9.74 10.30 -26.94
C GLN A 306 -9.21 8.88 -26.71
N THR A 307 -8.74 8.22 -27.77
CA THR A 307 -8.17 6.87 -27.71
C THR A 307 -6.86 6.85 -26.93
N LEU A 308 -6.00 7.87 -27.10
CA LEU A 308 -4.74 7.97 -26.38
C LEU A 308 -4.96 8.14 -24.86
N LEU A 309 -5.99 8.91 -24.46
CA LEU A 309 -6.40 9.02 -23.06
C LEU A 309 -6.88 7.69 -22.49
N ASN A 310 -7.67 6.93 -23.26
CA ASN A 310 -8.14 5.61 -22.85
C ASN A 310 -6.97 4.64 -22.66
N VAL A 311 -5.96 4.69 -23.54
CA VAL A 311 -4.74 3.89 -23.42
C VAL A 311 -3.95 4.24 -22.16
N ASP A 312 -3.74 5.53 -21.89
CA ASP A 312 -3.01 6.01 -20.71
C ASP A 312 -3.62 5.53 -19.39
N ILE A 313 -4.93 5.31 -19.38
CA ILE A 313 -5.68 4.84 -18.22
C ILE A 313 -5.75 3.31 -18.20
N PHE A 314 -6.17 2.70 -19.31
CA PHE A 314 -6.48 1.27 -19.36
C PHE A 314 -5.23 0.40 -19.35
N PHE A 315 -4.17 0.76 -20.08
CA PHE A 315 -2.95 -0.07 -20.14
C PHE A 315 -2.24 -0.18 -18.78
N ASP A 316 -2.65 0.66 -17.83
CA ASP A 316 -2.15 0.71 -16.46
C ASP A 316 -3.10 0.05 -15.44
N PHE A 317 -3.86 -0.97 -15.84
CA PHE A 317 -4.71 -1.69 -14.90
C PHE A 317 -3.99 -2.73 -14.03
N SER A 318 -4.58 -3.01 -12.87
CA SER A 318 -4.32 -4.17 -12.01
C SER A 318 -5.61 -4.92 -11.65
N ALA A 319 -5.55 -6.23 -11.47
CA ALA A 319 -6.68 -7.04 -11.02
C ALA A 319 -7.00 -6.78 -9.54
N VAL A 320 -8.28 -6.79 -9.20
CA VAL A 320 -8.79 -6.45 -7.85
C VAL A 320 -9.57 -7.59 -7.24
N LEU A 321 -10.58 -8.09 -7.94
CA LEU A 321 -11.52 -9.10 -7.45
C LEU A 321 -11.96 -10.02 -8.60
N GLY A 322 -12.09 -11.31 -8.33
CA GLY A 322 -12.55 -12.32 -9.29
C GLY A 322 -11.42 -13.11 -9.97
N ALA A 323 -11.61 -13.44 -11.25
CA ALA A 323 -10.76 -14.28 -12.08
C ALA A 323 -9.53 -13.51 -12.64
N HIS A 324 -8.45 -13.44 -11.85
CA HIS A 324 -7.24 -12.67 -12.20
C HIS A 324 -6.54 -13.15 -13.49
N GLU A 325 -6.81 -14.36 -13.96
CA GLU A 325 -6.37 -14.85 -15.27
C GLU A 325 -6.91 -14.02 -16.44
N LEU A 326 -8.14 -13.49 -16.36
CA LEU A 326 -8.71 -12.63 -17.41
C LEU A 326 -7.91 -11.34 -17.54
N ALA A 327 -7.53 -10.73 -16.41
CA ALA A 327 -6.69 -9.56 -16.38
C ALA A 327 -5.29 -9.83 -16.98
N ARG A 328 -4.69 -10.99 -16.66
CA ARG A 328 -3.38 -11.39 -17.21
C ARG A 328 -3.44 -11.64 -18.72
N GLU A 329 -4.50 -12.27 -19.19
CA GLU A 329 -4.73 -12.49 -20.63
C GLU A 329 -4.90 -11.15 -21.35
N LEU A 330 -5.75 -10.28 -20.82
CA LEU A 330 -6.01 -8.96 -21.38
C LEU A 330 -4.76 -8.07 -21.41
N LYS A 331 -3.93 -8.12 -20.36
CA LYS A 331 -2.66 -7.38 -20.32
C LYS A 331 -1.70 -7.89 -21.37
N SER A 332 -1.60 -9.21 -21.49
CA SER A 332 -0.70 -9.84 -22.47
C SER A 332 -1.11 -9.50 -23.90
N PHE A 333 -2.41 -9.49 -24.18
CA PHE A 333 -2.97 -9.04 -25.45
C PHE A 333 -2.64 -7.57 -25.71
N ALA A 334 -2.98 -6.67 -24.78
CA ALA A 334 -2.76 -5.23 -24.94
C ALA A 334 -1.29 -4.86 -25.21
N VAL A 335 -0.37 -5.44 -24.43
CA VAL A 335 1.07 -5.21 -24.62
C VAL A 335 1.55 -5.75 -25.97
N ALA A 336 1.10 -6.95 -26.37
CA ALA A 336 1.47 -7.53 -27.66
C ALA A 336 0.96 -6.70 -28.84
N THR A 337 -0.31 -6.27 -28.80
CA THR A 337 -0.93 -5.44 -29.85
C THR A 337 -0.23 -4.09 -29.96
N ALA A 338 0.01 -3.40 -28.83
CA ALA A 338 0.70 -2.10 -28.84
C ALA A 338 2.16 -2.22 -29.35
N ALA A 339 2.91 -3.21 -28.89
CA ALA A 339 4.28 -3.44 -29.33
C ALA A 339 4.40 -3.77 -30.82
N ALA A 340 3.34 -4.34 -31.42
CA ALA A 340 3.28 -4.68 -32.83
C ALA A 340 2.92 -3.49 -33.74
N SER A 341 2.55 -2.33 -33.19
CA SER A 341 2.14 -1.14 -33.97
C SER A 341 3.14 0.02 -33.81
N PRO A 342 4.11 0.17 -34.75
CA PRO A 342 5.06 1.29 -34.72
C PRO A 342 4.38 2.66 -34.78
N LEU A 343 3.31 2.81 -35.59
CA LEU A 343 2.55 4.05 -35.70
C LEU A 343 1.94 4.46 -34.36
N PHE A 344 1.35 3.50 -33.64
CA PHE A 344 0.76 3.75 -32.33
C PHE A 344 1.80 4.20 -31.30
N LEU A 345 2.96 3.52 -31.25
CA LEU A 345 4.06 3.90 -30.37
C LEU A 345 4.61 5.30 -30.70
N GLN A 346 4.70 5.65 -31.99
CA GLN A 346 5.08 6.99 -32.42
C GLN A 346 4.08 8.05 -31.96
N LEU A 347 2.77 7.78 -32.03
CA LEU A 347 1.74 8.72 -31.57
C LEU A 347 1.77 8.92 -30.05
N LEU A 348 1.97 7.84 -29.27
CA LEU A 348 2.17 7.97 -27.82
C LEU A 348 3.45 8.76 -27.49
N ALA A 349 4.53 8.55 -28.23
CA ALA A 349 5.74 9.34 -28.07
C ALA A 349 5.52 10.82 -28.42
N GLN A 350 4.71 11.12 -29.44
CA GLN A 350 4.37 12.51 -29.79
C GLN A 350 3.66 13.23 -28.64
N GLU A 351 2.82 12.57 -27.84
CA GLU A 351 2.22 13.18 -26.65
C GLU A 351 3.28 13.58 -25.62
N VAL A 352 4.32 12.75 -25.43
CA VAL A 352 5.47 13.11 -24.60
C VAL A 352 6.23 14.30 -25.20
N GLN A 353 6.40 14.34 -26.53
CA GLN A 353 7.08 15.44 -27.22
C GLN A 353 6.31 16.76 -27.12
N ARG A 354 4.98 16.74 -27.06
CA ARG A 354 4.11 17.92 -26.90
C ARG A 354 4.13 18.51 -25.49
N ALA A 355 4.56 17.76 -24.48
CA ALA A 355 4.60 18.26 -23.10
C ALA A 355 5.62 19.41 -22.97
N GLU A 356 5.18 20.59 -22.54
CA GLU A 356 6.06 21.74 -22.32
C GLU A 356 6.23 22.00 -20.81
N PRO A 357 7.46 22.30 -20.34
CA PRO A 357 7.67 22.63 -18.94
C PRO A 357 7.03 24.00 -18.63
N PRO A 358 6.44 24.19 -17.44
CA PRO A 358 5.77 25.42 -17.04
C PRO A 358 6.83 26.43 -16.55
N LEU A 359 7.77 26.77 -17.43
CA LEU A 359 8.89 27.66 -17.15
C LEU A 359 8.86 28.84 -18.12
N GLY A 360 8.89 30.06 -17.58
CA GLY A 360 9.03 31.28 -18.38
C GLY A 360 10.46 31.45 -18.91
N VAL A 361 10.66 32.44 -19.77
CA VAL A 361 11.95 32.73 -20.44
C VAL A 361 13.11 32.93 -19.46
N LEU A 362 12.83 33.54 -18.28
CA LEU A 362 13.82 33.75 -17.22
C LEU A 362 13.93 32.57 -16.23
N GLY A 363 13.32 31.42 -16.53
CA GLY A 363 13.32 30.24 -15.66
C GLY A 363 12.46 30.35 -14.40
N GLY A 364 11.51 31.29 -14.37
CA GLY A 364 10.44 31.35 -13.36
C GLY A 364 9.39 30.27 -13.62
N ILE A 365 8.77 29.72 -12.56
CA ILE A 365 7.67 28.77 -12.72
C ILE A 365 6.42 29.55 -13.12
N LEU A 366 5.77 29.13 -14.20
CA LEU A 366 4.49 29.67 -14.64
C LEU A 366 3.39 29.09 -13.74
N THR A 367 2.63 29.98 -13.12
CA THR A 367 1.57 29.62 -12.18
C THR A 367 0.22 30.13 -12.66
N ASP A 368 -0.82 29.36 -12.38
CA ASP A 368 -2.22 29.74 -12.52
C ASP A 368 -2.82 29.86 -11.11
N GLU A 369 -3.33 31.03 -10.76
CA GLU A 369 -3.77 31.39 -9.39
C GLU A 369 -2.70 31.09 -8.31
N GLY A 370 -1.43 31.35 -8.63
CA GLY A 370 -0.30 31.11 -7.74
C GLY A 370 0.12 29.64 -7.59
N ARG A 371 -0.57 28.70 -8.26
CA ARG A 371 -0.25 27.26 -8.22
C ARG A 371 0.20 26.72 -9.58
N VAL A 372 0.91 25.59 -9.59
CA VAL A 372 1.37 24.89 -10.80
C VAL A 372 0.97 23.41 -10.77
N SER A 373 0.48 22.88 -11.91
CA SER A 373 0.07 21.48 -12.03
C SER A 373 1.27 20.54 -12.19
N VAL A 374 1.81 20.03 -11.08
CA VAL A 374 2.89 19.04 -11.12
C VAL A 374 2.42 17.73 -11.72
N LYS A 375 1.14 17.37 -11.57
CA LYS A 375 0.57 16.19 -12.24
C LYS A 375 0.70 16.30 -13.77
N GLN A 376 0.30 17.43 -14.35
CA GLN A 376 0.30 17.63 -15.79
C GLN A 376 1.70 17.80 -16.37
N PHE A 377 2.56 18.54 -15.69
CA PHE A 377 3.85 18.97 -16.24
C PHE A 377 5.06 18.18 -15.73
N GLY A 378 4.90 17.41 -14.65
CA GLY A 378 5.94 16.59 -14.05
C GLY A 378 5.62 15.10 -14.14
N LEU A 379 4.53 14.66 -13.51
CA LEU A 379 4.23 13.23 -13.39
C LEU A 379 3.81 12.60 -14.73
N LEU A 380 2.78 13.13 -15.39
CA LEU A 380 2.23 12.51 -16.60
C LEU A 380 3.25 12.34 -17.75
N PRO A 381 4.12 13.32 -18.07
CA PRO A 381 5.12 13.13 -19.12
C PRO A 381 6.12 12.01 -18.79
N PHE A 382 6.48 11.86 -17.51
CA PHE A 382 7.41 10.82 -17.06
C PHE A 382 6.75 9.43 -17.09
N VAL A 383 5.51 9.33 -16.62
CA VAL A 383 4.70 8.11 -16.71
C VAL A 383 4.56 7.67 -18.17
N ASN A 384 4.20 8.61 -19.06
CA ASN A 384 3.98 8.33 -20.48
C ASN A 384 5.28 7.93 -21.19
N ALA A 385 6.40 8.59 -20.88
CA ALA A 385 7.71 8.20 -21.38
C ALA A 385 8.09 6.77 -20.98
N ALA A 386 7.97 6.43 -19.70
CA ALA A 386 8.24 5.07 -19.20
C ALA A 386 7.29 4.04 -19.85
N ARG A 387 6.00 4.37 -20.02
CA ARG A 387 5.01 3.49 -20.67
C ARG A 387 5.39 3.21 -22.12
N VAL A 388 5.73 4.22 -22.91
CA VAL A 388 6.08 4.04 -24.33
C VAL A 388 7.31 3.15 -24.49
N MET A 389 8.36 3.42 -23.71
CA MET A 389 9.58 2.60 -23.74
C MET A 389 9.29 1.16 -23.28
N ALA A 390 8.45 0.98 -22.26
CA ALA A 390 8.03 -0.34 -21.77
C ALA A 390 7.24 -1.12 -22.83
N LEU A 391 6.23 -0.49 -23.46
CA LEU A 391 5.41 -1.11 -24.50
C LEU A 391 6.24 -1.50 -25.72
N ARG A 392 7.15 -0.63 -26.16
CA ARG A 392 8.10 -0.93 -27.25
C ARG A 392 8.89 -2.22 -26.98
N ASN A 393 9.27 -2.45 -25.73
CA ASN A 393 10.04 -3.60 -25.29
C ASN A 393 9.19 -4.74 -24.70
N ARG A 394 7.86 -4.74 -24.95
CA ARG A 394 6.92 -5.79 -24.54
C ARG A 394 6.86 -6.06 -23.03
N LEU A 395 7.17 -5.04 -22.24
CA LEU A 395 7.10 -5.08 -20.78
C LEU A 395 5.64 -4.99 -20.30
N LYS A 396 5.32 -5.73 -19.23
CA LYS A 396 3.95 -5.85 -18.69
C LYS A 396 3.76 -5.05 -17.40
N GLU A 397 4.85 -4.54 -16.85
CA GLU A 397 4.93 -3.69 -15.68
C GLU A 397 4.05 -2.45 -15.89
N THR A 398 3.30 -2.07 -14.86
CA THR A 398 2.39 -0.92 -14.90
C THR A 398 2.96 0.30 -14.20
N GLY A 399 3.62 0.12 -13.05
CA GLY A 399 4.24 1.22 -12.33
C GLY A 399 5.45 1.80 -13.07
N THR A 400 5.61 3.12 -12.96
CA THR A 400 6.65 3.91 -13.64
C THR A 400 8.03 3.51 -13.13
N ALA A 401 8.18 3.34 -11.82
CA ALA A 401 9.44 2.92 -11.22
C ALA A 401 9.83 1.49 -11.65
N GLU A 402 8.87 0.57 -11.67
CA GLU A 402 9.04 -0.81 -12.11
C GLU A 402 9.45 -0.87 -13.59
N ARG A 403 8.77 -0.10 -14.45
CA ARG A 403 9.11 0.02 -15.87
C ARG A 403 10.55 0.51 -16.07
N LEU A 404 10.94 1.60 -15.39
CA LEU A 404 12.28 2.16 -15.52
C LEU A 404 13.36 1.18 -15.04
N ARG A 405 13.14 0.52 -13.89
CA ARG A 405 14.07 -0.49 -13.38
C ARG A 405 14.25 -1.64 -14.36
N GLU A 406 13.16 -2.12 -14.95
CA GLU A 406 13.23 -3.23 -15.91
C GLU A 406 13.87 -2.81 -17.24
N LEU A 407 13.58 -1.60 -17.73
CA LEU A 407 14.24 -1.03 -18.91
C LEU A 407 15.76 -0.86 -18.71
N MET A 408 16.20 -0.42 -17.52
CA MET A 408 17.62 -0.35 -17.16
C MET A 408 18.24 -1.75 -17.08
N ARG A 409 17.56 -2.69 -16.42
CA ARG A 409 18.02 -4.08 -16.26
C ARG A 409 18.25 -4.77 -17.62
N LEU A 410 17.41 -4.47 -18.61
CA LEU A 410 17.50 -5.00 -19.97
C LEU A 410 18.43 -4.20 -20.89
N GLY A 411 18.98 -3.07 -20.42
CA GLY A 411 19.88 -2.21 -21.20
C GLY A 411 19.19 -1.37 -22.27
N HIS A 412 17.87 -1.21 -22.22
CA HIS A 412 17.11 -0.34 -23.13
C HIS A 412 17.18 1.14 -22.72
N VAL A 413 17.48 1.40 -21.46
CA VAL A 413 17.71 2.74 -20.89
C VAL A 413 19.01 2.69 -20.10
N SER A 414 19.85 3.73 -20.20
CA SER A 414 21.08 3.80 -19.42
C SER A 414 20.76 3.90 -17.92
N GLU A 415 21.58 3.30 -17.05
CA GLU A 415 21.36 3.36 -15.60
C GLU A 415 21.34 4.80 -15.09
N THR A 416 22.22 5.66 -15.62
CA THR A 416 22.26 7.08 -15.28
C THR A 416 20.96 7.80 -15.62
N ASP A 417 20.50 7.72 -16.88
CA ASP A 417 19.28 8.43 -17.31
C ASP A 417 18.04 7.90 -16.60
N GLY A 418 17.96 6.58 -16.39
CA GLY A 418 16.84 5.96 -15.70
C GLY A 418 16.76 6.32 -14.22
N LEU A 419 17.91 6.38 -13.51
CA LEU A 419 17.97 6.82 -12.11
C LEU A 419 17.66 8.32 -11.97
N GLU A 420 18.18 9.18 -12.85
CA GLU A 420 17.85 10.61 -12.84
C GLU A 420 16.34 10.84 -13.08
N MET A 421 15.76 10.13 -14.06
CA MET A 421 14.34 10.21 -14.34
C MET A 421 13.50 9.78 -13.12
N LEU A 422 13.91 8.70 -12.43
CA LEU A 422 13.23 8.22 -11.23
C LEU A 422 13.36 9.22 -10.07
N GLU A 423 14.52 9.83 -9.88
CA GLU A 423 14.75 10.85 -8.84
C GLU A 423 13.81 12.05 -9.01
N TYR A 424 13.69 12.59 -10.24
CA TYR A 424 12.78 13.71 -10.49
C TYR A 424 11.31 13.30 -10.37
N TYR A 425 10.96 12.07 -10.78
CA TYR A 425 9.63 11.51 -10.57
C TYR A 425 9.26 11.47 -9.07
N GLU A 426 10.18 11.01 -8.22
CA GLU A 426 10.02 11.02 -6.76
C GLU A 426 9.86 12.44 -6.19
N VAL A 427 10.63 13.40 -6.68
CA VAL A 427 10.49 14.81 -6.28
C VAL A 427 9.09 15.33 -6.59
N PHE A 428 8.56 15.08 -7.79
CA PHE A 428 7.22 15.50 -8.17
C PHE A 428 6.14 14.82 -7.31
N MET A 429 6.27 13.52 -7.06
CA MET A 429 5.35 12.76 -6.21
C MET A 429 5.33 13.31 -4.79
N LYS A 430 6.51 13.56 -4.20
CA LYS A 430 6.64 14.08 -2.83
C LYS A 430 6.02 15.46 -2.70
N LEU A 431 6.33 16.37 -3.61
CA LEU A 431 5.78 17.73 -3.59
C LEU A 431 4.26 17.75 -3.74
N LEU A 432 3.73 16.87 -4.59
CA LEU A 432 2.29 16.76 -4.76
C LEU A 432 1.62 16.17 -3.51
N LEU A 433 2.18 15.12 -2.92
CA LEU A 433 1.64 14.53 -1.68
C LEU A 433 1.70 15.50 -0.51
N ASP A 434 2.82 16.20 -0.31
CA ASP A 434 2.98 17.22 0.74
C ASP A 434 1.93 18.34 0.58
N GLN A 435 1.69 18.79 -0.65
CA GLN A 435 0.64 19.78 -0.92
C GLN A 435 -0.75 19.22 -0.60
N GLN A 436 -1.06 17.99 -1.00
CA GLN A 436 -2.37 17.37 -0.74
C GLN A 436 -2.64 17.21 0.76
N LEU A 437 -1.63 16.82 1.54
CA LEU A 437 -1.72 16.78 2.99
C LEU A 437 -2.02 18.16 3.58
N CYS A 438 -1.37 19.20 3.08
CA CYS A 438 -1.64 20.57 3.51
C CYS A 438 -3.05 21.05 3.14
N ASP A 439 -3.50 20.77 1.92
CA ASP A 439 -4.85 21.15 1.45
C ASP A 439 -5.91 20.45 2.32
N LEU A 440 -5.73 19.16 2.62
CA LEU A 440 -6.63 18.38 3.48
C LEU A 440 -6.66 18.87 4.93
N ALA A 441 -5.50 19.23 5.50
CA ALA A 441 -5.43 19.80 6.85
C ALA A 441 -6.17 21.15 6.97
N GLN A 442 -6.37 21.85 5.85
CA GLN A 442 -7.15 23.09 5.76
C GLN A 442 -8.63 22.83 5.42
N ASN A 443 -9.10 21.58 5.46
CA ASN A 443 -10.43 21.13 5.03
C ASN A 443 -10.73 21.45 3.55
N GLY A 444 -9.69 21.64 2.73
CA GLY A 444 -9.81 21.78 1.27
C GLY A 444 -9.68 20.44 0.55
N PRO A 445 -10.08 20.36 -0.73
CA PRO A 445 -9.87 19.16 -1.54
C PRO A 445 -8.39 18.98 -1.87
N ALA A 446 -7.92 17.74 -1.89
CA ALA A 446 -6.57 17.39 -2.32
C ALA A 446 -6.34 17.80 -3.80
N SER A 447 -5.52 18.84 -4.01
CA SER A 447 -5.30 19.40 -5.35
C SER A 447 -4.32 18.57 -6.20
N SER A 448 -4.40 18.73 -7.52
CA SER A 448 -3.36 18.30 -8.48
C SER A 448 -2.27 19.37 -8.69
N LYS A 449 -2.45 20.57 -8.14
CA LYS A 449 -1.54 21.71 -8.25
C LYS A 449 -0.86 22.01 -6.92
N ILE A 450 0.41 22.38 -6.96
CA ILE A 450 1.19 22.82 -5.79
C ILE A 450 1.39 24.33 -5.79
N ASP A 451 1.60 24.91 -4.61
CA ASP A 451 2.01 26.31 -4.44
C ASP A 451 3.54 26.40 -4.32
N PRO A 452 4.26 26.88 -5.36
CA PRO A 452 5.71 27.00 -5.31
C PRO A 452 6.22 28.00 -4.27
N ALA A 453 5.43 29.02 -3.91
CA ALA A 453 5.85 30.07 -2.99
C ALA A 453 6.03 29.55 -1.55
N ARG A 454 5.35 28.45 -1.19
CA ARG A 454 5.52 27.75 0.10
C ARG A 454 6.81 26.95 0.20
N LEU A 455 7.46 26.67 -0.93
CA LEU A 455 8.65 25.83 -0.99
C LEU A 455 9.92 26.65 -0.67
N ARG A 456 10.85 26.04 0.06
CA ARG A 456 12.21 26.60 0.22
C ARG A 456 12.88 26.73 -1.14
N ARG A 457 13.77 27.73 -1.29
CA ARG A 457 14.45 28.02 -2.56
C ARG A 457 15.20 26.83 -3.16
N ALA A 458 15.84 26.00 -2.33
CA ALA A 458 16.51 24.78 -2.78
C ALA A 458 15.52 23.78 -3.43
N VAL A 459 14.33 23.63 -2.84
CA VAL A 459 13.27 22.74 -3.33
C VAL A 459 12.65 23.30 -4.61
N GLN A 460 12.41 24.62 -4.69
CA GLN A 460 11.97 25.26 -5.93
C GLN A 460 12.98 25.06 -7.07
N ASN A 461 14.28 25.13 -6.78
CA ASN A 461 15.32 24.89 -7.78
C ASN A 461 15.29 23.43 -8.26
N ARG A 462 15.12 22.46 -7.36
CA ARG A 462 15.01 21.04 -7.73
C ARG A 462 13.75 20.75 -8.56
N LEU A 463 12.62 21.36 -8.22
CA LEU A 463 11.39 21.32 -9.02
C LEU A 463 11.62 21.87 -10.44
N LYS A 464 12.28 23.03 -10.56
CA LYS A 464 12.64 23.61 -11.87
C LYS A 464 13.59 22.70 -12.66
N SER A 465 14.56 22.07 -12.00
CA SER A 465 15.45 21.11 -12.65
C SER A 465 14.67 19.90 -13.17
N GLY A 466 13.72 19.37 -12.40
CA GLY A 466 12.84 18.30 -12.88
C GLY A 466 12.03 18.69 -14.11
N PHE A 467 11.47 19.91 -14.13
CA PHE A 467 10.78 20.40 -15.33
C PHE A 467 11.72 20.54 -16.53
N ARG A 468 12.96 21.00 -16.34
CA ARG A 468 13.95 21.05 -17.44
C ARG A 468 14.39 19.67 -17.90
N HIS A 469 14.45 18.70 -17.00
CA HIS A 469 14.83 17.33 -17.31
C HIS A 469 13.85 16.65 -18.29
N LEU A 470 12.65 17.20 -18.47
CA LEU A 470 11.72 16.78 -19.51
C LEU A 470 12.37 16.77 -20.92
N THR A 471 13.33 17.66 -21.20
CA THR A 471 14.09 17.63 -22.47
C THR A 471 14.89 16.33 -22.64
N VAL A 472 15.50 15.84 -21.56
CA VAL A 472 16.24 14.56 -21.56
C VAL A 472 15.27 13.40 -21.72
N VAL A 473 14.17 13.39 -20.95
CA VAL A 473 13.11 12.37 -21.05
C VAL A 473 12.57 12.26 -22.48
N LYS A 474 12.35 13.40 -23.16
CA LYS A 474 11.93 13.43 -24.57
C LYS A 474 12.97 12.80 -25.50
N ALA A 475 14.26 13.04 -25.27
CA ALA A 475 15.33 12.45 -26.06
C ALA A 475 15.43 10.92 -25.83
N MET A 476 15.25 10.45 -24.59
CA MET A 476 15.22 9.02 -24.27
C MET A 476 14.11 8.29 -25.04
N VAL A 477 12.90 8.85 -25.06
CA VAL A 477 11.77 8.26 -25.80
C VAL A 477 12.05 8.24 -27.31
N ALA A 478 12.58 9.33 -27.87
CA ALA A 478 12.93 9.38 -29.28
C ALA A 478 13.98 8.32 -29.65
N HIS A 479 15.01 8.16 -28.81
CA HIS A 479 16.05 7.15 -29.02
C HIS A 479 15.50 5.71 -28.95
N SER A 480 14.65 5.42 -27.96
CA SER A 480 14.02 4.11 -27.78
C SER A 480 13.13 3.68 -28.96
N LEU A 481 12.60 4.62 -29.75
CA LEU A 481 11.80 4.30 -30.94
C LEU A 481 12.63 4.21 -32.22
N SER A 482 13.82 4.81 -32.23
CA SER A 482 14.77 4.76 -33.35
C SER A 482 15.67 3.52 -33.35
N SER A 483 15.75 2.85 -32.20
CA SER A 483 16.45 1.56 -32.00
C SER A 483 15.49 0.38 -32.18
#